data_AF-A0A8J6C5Z1-F1
#
_entry.id   AF-A0A8J6C5Z1-F1
#
_cell.length_a   1.000
_cell.length_b   1.000
_cell.length_c   1.000
_cell.angle_alpha   90.00
_cell.angle_beta   90.00
_cell.angle_gamma   90.00
#
_symmetry.space_group_name_H-M   'P 1'
#
loop_
_entity.id
_entity.type
_entity.pdbx_description
1 polymer ?
#
loop_
_entity_poly.entity_id
_entity_poly.type
_entity_poly.pdbx_seq_one_letter_code
_entity_poly.pdbx_strand_id
1 'polypeptide(L)'
;MATLTVGRALIAMRPWSFTVTLCSVALGSALAYRLDGRYDGRVLALTLLITVPVHAAGNLLNTFYDFKRGCDGHGSSDLTLVKGRLLPAHVFNIAVGCLCVSALAMALLATVSPLAPRKQLAVYTLGVLGALTYTGGPGFKYRALGDVLIVLTFGPVLVLFAYGVQAGALSAAPLALTLPPTVHVEAVLHGNNLRDMHEDSRSGIRTLALLLGRRRAEQLFVALVLLPFALVLWQALTVAPARGAALLALPLGAKLLGAVRRGALTDLPRKTAGLQFVFGMLYVASLLLQNPSNRRHRNRSRRPAAARGAKERSAMGDDKFDGLYMTVAQQAGGIDPLFDSFFGFLRRKTDFFTGAGDGSKAEATMTAAFAKHGKLFAAENAEKEAREAKRRADEEARKKRVAEEKAKQAAASAPPQRFEDVADEAVKSEPSAAPAAAADDGAPAADEESKGAKPILNGGITDKYRWTQTLSDVTVFVPVPEGTRAKQLAVCIEQRSLRVGFKGQPPIVDGELHAKVKADDCLWTVEDNREVSLTLQKVNGMEWWKCVLVGDPEIDTQKVEPENSNLSDLDGETRQTVEKMMYDQRQKQLGLPTSEEQKKQDMLAKFMAQHPEMDFSNAKIC
;
A
#
# COMPACT_ATOMS: atom_id res chain seq x y z
N MET A 1 9.81 24.63 -18.26
CA MET A 1 10.81 23.59 -17.92
C MET A 1 10.20 22.60 -16.94
N ALA A 2 10.33 21.30 -17.15
CA ALA A 2 9.83 20.28 -16.24
C ALA A 2 10.69 20.25 -14.95
N THR A 3 10.21 20.86 -13.88
CA THR A 3 10.88 20.81 -12.57
C THR A 3 10.68 19.45 -11.92
N LEU A 4 11.79 18.83 -11.49
CA LEU A 4 11.77 17.62 -10.66
C LEU A 4 11.20 18.00 -9.29
N THR A 5 9.98 17.53 -9.01
CA THR A 5 9.37 17.68 -7.67
C THR A 5 9.20 16.30 -7.05
N VAL A 6 9.41 16.21 -5.74
CA VAL A 6 9.30 14.96 -4.97
C VAL A 6 7.91 14.33 -5.17
N GLY A 7 6.85 15.14 -5.20
CA GLY A 7 5.49 14.66 -5.44
C GLY A 7 5.31 13.98 -6.81
N ARG A 8 5.90 14.53 -7.89
CA ARG A 8 5.82 13.92 -9.23
C ARG A 8 6.62 12.62 -9.31
N ALA A 9 7.79 12.57 -8.68
CA ALA A 9 8.59 11.35 -8.59
C ALA A 9 7.84 10.24 -7.83
N LEU A 10 7.21 10.58 -6.70
CA LEU A 10 6.41 9.64 -5.92
C LEU A 10 5.22 9.09 -6.71
N ILE A 11 4.52 9.93 -7.48
CA ILE A 11 3.42 9.47 -8.34
C ILE A 11 3.93 8.48 -9.39
N ALA A 12 5.06 8.76 -10.04
CA ALA A 12 5.68 7.89 -11.05
C ALA A 12 6.11 6.53 -10.50
N MET A 13 6.45 6.44 -9.20
CA MET A 13 6.79 5.19 -8.53
C MET A 13 5.58 4.27 -8.30
N ARG A 14 4.35 4.77 -8.49
CA ARG A 14 3.07 4.04 -8.29
C ARG A 14 2.95 3.40 -6.89
N PRO A 15 2.97 4.18 -5.78
CA PRO A 15 3.07 3.62 -4.42
C PRO A 15 1.90 2.72 -4.02
N TRP A 16 0.74 2.89 -4.67
CA TRP A 16 -0.41 2.01 -4.48
C TRP A 16 -0.10 0.54 -4.83
N SER A 17 0.86 0.26 -5.73
CA SER A 17 1.28 -1.10 -6.08
C SER A 17 2.20 -1.73 -5.04
N PHE A 18 2.82 -0.95 -4.14
CA PHE A 18 3.74 -1.48 -3.12
C PHE A 18 3.04 -2.36 -2.09
N THR A 19 1.71 -2.24 -1.97
CA THR A 19 0.86 -3.17 -1.21
C THR A 19 1.16 -4.63 -1.51
N VAL A 20 1.41 -4.95 -2.79
CA VAL A 20 1.82 -6.29 -3.25
C VAL A 20 3.12 -6.73 -2.57
N THR A 21 4.15 -5.89 -2.62
CA THR A 21 5.46 -6.16 -1.99
C THR A 21 5.33 -6.30 -0.48
N LEU A 22 4.62 -5.38 0.17
CA LEU A 22 4.43 -5.38 1.62
C LEU A 22 3.77 -6.69 2.08
N CYS A 23 2.73 -7.14 1.37
CA CYS A 23 2.06 -8.40 1.67
C CYS A 23 2.98 -9.61 1.50
N SER A 24 3.73 -9.72 0.39
CA SER A 24 4.64 -10.85 0.16
C SER A 24 5.77 -10.91 1.20
N VAL A 25 6.32 -9.76 1.60
CA VAL A 25 7.36 -9.68 2.64
C VAL A 25 6.79 -10.02 4.02
N ALA A 26 5.59 -9.54 4.34
CA ALA A 26 4.89 -9.88 5.58
C ALA A 26 4.60 -11.39 5.66
N LEU A 27 4.16 -12.00 4.55
CA LEU A 27 3.90 -13.43 4.47
C LEU A 27 5.18 -14.25 4.68
N GLY A 28 6.27 -13.93 3.98
CA GLY A 28 7.54 -14.65 4.15
C GLY A 28 8.07 -14.56 5.58
N SER A 29 8.01 -13.36 6.17
CA SER A 29 8.44 -13.14 7.56
C SER A 29 7.55 -13.85 8.58
N ALA A 30 6.23 -13.84 8.38
CA ALA A 30 5.29 -14.57 9.22
C ALA A 30 5.49 -16.09 9.13
N LEU A 31 5.81 -16.61 7.94
CA LEU A 31 6.12 -18.02 7.75
C LEU A 31 7.44 -18.40 8.45
N ALA A 32 8.47 -17.57 8.41
CA ALA A 32 9.71 -17.81 9.16
C ALA A 32 9.47 -17.80 10.67
N TYR A 33 8.61 -16.91 11.16
CA TYR A 33 8.19 -16.92 12.56
C TYR A 33 7.40 -18.18 12.91
N ARG A 34 6.48 -18.61 12.04
CA ARG A 34 5.58 -19.74 12.35
C ARG A 34 6.24 -21.10 12.23
N LEU A 35 7.09 -21.29 11.22
CA LEU A 35 7.73 -22.56 10.93
C LEU A 35 9.03 -22.74 11.72
N ASP A 36 9.84 -21.68 11.79
CA ASP A 36 11.18 -21.75 12.38
C ASP A 36 11.27 -21.03 13.73
N GLY A 37 10.25 -20.26 14.13
CA GLY A 37 10.26 -19.44 15.34
C GLY A 37 11.13 -18.18 15.21
N ARG A 38 11.63 -17.85 14.01
CA ARG A 38 12.61 -16.76 13.82
C ARG A 38 11.92 -15.50 13.35
N TYR A 39 12.26 -14.38 13.99
CA TYR A 39 11.82 -13.06 13.61
C TYR A 39 12.81 -12.03 14.15
N ASP A 40 13.34 -11.19 13.27
CA ASP A 40 14.08 -9.99 13.62
C ASP A 40 13.47 -8.80 12.85
N GLY A 41 13.05 -7.77 13.59
CA GLY A 41 12.46 -6.55 13.02
C GLY A 41 13.45 -5.78 12.14
N ARG A 42 14.76 -5.85 12.41
CA ARG A 42 15.80 -5.22 11.60
C ARG A 42 15.92 -5.89 10.24
N VAL A 43 15.89 -7.22 10.22
CA VAL A 43 15.87 -8.03 8.99
C VAL A 43 14.64 -7.72 8.16
N LEU A 44 13.46 -7.59 8.80
CA LEU A 44 12.23 -7.19 8.13
C LEU A 44 12.35 -5.79 7.50
N ALA A 45 12.81 -4.80 8.27
CA ALA A 45 12.97 -3.43 7.81
C ALA A 45 13.94 -3.32 6.62
N LEU A 46 15.10 -4.00 6.70
CA LEU A 46 16.07 -4.06 5.60
C LEU A 46 15.48 -4.79 4.38
N THR A 47 14.72 -5.87 4.58
CA THR A 47 14.04 -6.57 3.47
C THR A 47 13.07 -5.63 2.75
N LEU A 48 12.33 -4.78 3.47
CA LEU A 48 11.48 -3.76 2.87
C LEU A 48 12.29 -2.67 2.15
N LEU A 49 13.41 -2.23 2.74
CA LEU A 49 14.32 -1.24 2.15
C LEU A 49 15.07 -1.77 0.91
N ILE A 50 15.07 -3.09 0.68
CA ILE A 50 15.54 -3.72 -0.56
C ILE A 50 14.38 -3.84 -1.56
N THR A 51 13.29 -4.47 -1.14
CA THR A 51 12.24 -4.93 -2.06
C THR A 51 11.34 -3.82 -2.57
N VAL A 52 11.04 -2.80 -1.75
CA VAL A 52 10.25 -1.63 -2.20
C VAL A 52 11.02 -0.80 -3.23
N PRO A 53 12.31 -0.45 -3.03
CA PRO A 53 13.07 0.23 -4.07
C PRO A 53 13.26 -0.59 -5.35
N VAL A 54 13.43 -1.92 -5.29
CA VAL A 54 13.47 -2.76 -6.51
C VAL A 54 12.14 -2.69 -7.27
N HIS A 55 11.00 -2.75 -6.58
CA HIS A 55 9.69 -2.58 -7.22
C HIS A 55 9.53 -1.18 -7.80
N ALA A 56 9.91 -0.14 -7.06
CA ALA A 56 9.87 1.24 -7.54
C ALA A 56 10.72 1.43 -8.80
N ALA A 57 11.93 0.87 -8.84
CA ALA A 57 12.79 0.87 -10.01
C ALA A 57 12.12 0.17 -11.19
N GLY A 58 11.49 -1.00 -10.98
CA GLY A 58 10.72 -1.69 -12.01
C GLY A 58 9.58 -0.84 -12.58
N ASN A 59 8.82 -0.13 -11.73
CA ASN A 59 7.76 0.77 -12.17
C ASN A 59 8.30 1.94 -13.02
N LEU A 60 9.38 2.58 -12.56
CA LEU A 60 10.01 3.69 -13.26
C LEU A 60 10.65 3.26 -14.59
N LEU A 61 11.29 2.08 -14.63
CA LEU A 61 11.84 1.51 -15.86
C LEU A 61 10.73 1.11 -16.83
N ASN A 62 9.60 0.63 -16.35
CA ASN A 62 8.41 0.43 -17.19
C ASN A 62 8.02 1.74 -17.87
N THR A 63 7.80 2.83 -17.12
CA THR A 63 7.49 4.16 -17.67
C THR A 63 8.55 4.64 -18.67
N PHE A 64 9.84 4.46 -18.36
CA PHE A 64 10.92 4.88 -19.24
C PHE A 64 10.95 4.11 -20.57
N TYR A 65 10.83 2.78 -20.53
CA TYR A 65 10.92 1.94 -21.73
C TYR A 65 9.64 1.99 -22.57
N ASP A 66 8.46 2.12 -21.95
CA ASP A 66 7.20 2.32 -22.67
C ASP A 66 7.25 3.64 -23.46
N PHE A 67 7.73 4.73 -22.83
CA PHE A 67 7.98 6.00 -23.53
C PHE A 67 9.02 5.87 -24.65
N LYS A 68 10.18 5.25 -24.37
CA LYS A 68 11.26 5.11 -25.37
C LYS A 68 10.83 4.30 -26.60
N ARG A 69 9.91 3.34 -26.44
CA ARG A 69 9.38 2.53 -27.52
C ARG A 69 8.18 3.17 -28.23
N GLY A 70 7.71 4.33 -27.75
CA GLY A 70 6.52 4.99 -28.29
C GLY A 70 5.22 4.27 -27.93
N CYS A 71 5.23 3.42 -26.90
CA CYS A 71 4.04 2.70 -26.44
C CYS A 71 3.09 3.59 -25.63
N ASP A 72 3.63 4.62 -24.97
CA ASP A 72 2.84 5.61 -24.22
C ASP A 72 2.37 6.75 -25.15
N GLY A 73 1.07 6.75 -25.47
CA GLY A 73 0.39 7.82 -26.20
C GLY A 73 -0.45 8.72 -25.29
N HIS A 74 -1.14 9.70 -25.88
CA HIS A 74 -1.98 10.65 -25.10
C HIS A 74 -3.18 9.99 -24.38
N GLY A 75 -3.59 8.79 -24.81
CA GLY A 75 -4.64 7.98 -24.17
C GLY A 75 -4.11 6.95 -23.16
N SER A 76 -2.79 6.85 -22.97
CA SER A 76 -2.19 5.87 -22.05
C SER A 76 -2.46 6.24 -20.59
N SER A 77 -2.52 5.21 -19.75
CA SER A 77 -2.73 5.37 -18.30
C SER A 77 -1.55 6.06 -17.59
N ASP A 78 -0.33 5.91 -18.12
CA ASP A 78 0.87 6.62 -17.67
C ASP A 78 1.25 7.73 -18.65
N LEU A 79 1.07 8.98 -18.22
CA LEU A 79 1.39 10.17 -19.01
C LEU A 79 2.59 10.94 -18.43
N THR A 80 3.37 10.31 -17.55
CA THR A 80 4.45 10.97 -16.80
C THR A 80 5.48 11.61 -17.72
N LEU A 81 5.94 10.86 -18.72
CA LEU A 81 6.91 11.34 -19.70
C LEU A 81 6.23 12.03 -20.91
N VAL A 82 5.09 11.52 -21.37
CA VAL A 82 4.34 12.06 -22.52
C VAL A 82 3.91 13.51 -22.29
N LYS A 83 3.40 13.85 -21.10
CA LYS A 83 3.00 15.23 -20.74
C LYS A 83 4.16 16.08 -20.24
N GLY A 84 5.41 15.61 -20.35
CA GLY A 84 6.59 16.32 -19.88
C GLY A 84 6.58 16.62 -18.36
N ARG A 85 5.85 15.83 -17.56
CA ARG A 85 5.78 16.05 -16.10
C ARG A 85 7.12 15.76 -15.42
N LEU A 86 7.84 14.77 -15.96
CA LEU A 86 9.25 14.48 -15.67
C LEU A 86 10.01 14.30 -16.99
N LEU A 87 11.31 14.55 -16.96
CA LEU A 87 12.20 14.23 -18.07
C LEU A 87 12.56 12.73 -18.03
N PRO A 88 12.78 12.07 -19.18
CA PRO A 88 13.22 10.67 -19.23
C PRO A 88 14.48 10.40 -18.40
N ALA A 89 15.43 11.34 -18.41
CA ALA A 89 16.64 11.28 -17.60
C ALA A 89 16.33 11.28 -16.09
N HIS A 90 15.35 12.06 -15.64
CA HIS A 90 14.95 12.06 -14.22
C HIS A 90 14.38 10.71 -13.81
N VAL A 91 13.45 10.15 -14.59
CA VAL A 91 12.83 8.85 -14.30
C VAL A 91 13.90 7.74 -14.25
N PHE A 92 14.80 7.72 -15.23
CA PHE A 92 15.90 6.75 -15.25
C PHE A 92 16.85 6.90 -14.06
N ASN A 93 17.29 8.13 -13.74
CA ASN A 93 18.19 8.39 -12.62
C ASN A 93 17.56 8.03 -11.27
N ILE A 94 16.26 8.28 -11.08
CA ILE A 94 15.54 7.86 -9.87
C ILE A 94 15.48 6.33 -9.79
N ALA A 95 15.23 5.64 -10.90
CA ALA A 95 15.24 4.18 -10.93
C ALA A 95 16.61 3.61 -10.53
N VAL A 96 17.70 4.18 -11.06
CA VAL A 96 19.08 3.82 -10.65
C VAL A 96 19.31 4.11 -9.17
N GLY A 97 18.87 5.27 -8.68
CA GLY A 97 18.95 5.63 -7.25
C GLY A 97 18.23 4.61 -6.36
N CYS A 98 17.04 4.15 -6.74
CA CYS A 98 16.32 3.09 -6.04
C CYS A 98 17.11 1.78 -6.00
N LEU A 99 17.75 1.38 -7.12
CA LEU A 99 18.60 0.19 -7.16
C LEU A 99 19.87 0.34 -6.29
N CYS A 100 20.46 1.53 -6.22
CA CYS A 100 21.59 1.82 -5.34
C CYS A 100 21.19 1.72 -3.85
N VAL A 101 20.06 2.29 -3.46
CA VAL A 101 19.52 2.16 -2.09
C VAL A 101 19.27 0.70 -1.75
N SER A 102 18.66 -0.05 -2.66
CA SER A 102 18.45 -1.49 -2.51
C SER A 102 19.76 -2.26 -2.35
N ALA A 103 20.78 -1.97 -3.17
CA ALA A 103 22.08 -2.63 -3.09
C ALA A 103 22.79 -2.34 -1.75
N LEU A 104 22.71 -1.12 -1.24
CA LEU A 104 23.25 -0.75 0.07
C LEU A 104 22.51 -1.48 1.20
N ALA A 105 21.18 -1.51 1.16
CA ALA A 105 20.37 -2.25 2.12
C ALA A 105 20.65 -3.76 2.07
N MET A 106 20.94 -4.31 0.89
CA MET A 106 21.37 -5.70 0.71
C MET A 106 22.75 -5.96 1.35
N ALA A 107 23.71 -5.06 1.19
CA ALA A 107 25.01 -5.17 1.86
C ALA A 107 24.85 -5.17 3.40
N LEU A 108 23.98 -4.32 3.94
CA LEU A 108 23.66 -4.30 5.36
C LEU A 108 22.94 -5.57 5.80
N LEU A 109 21.96 -6.04 5.03
CA LEU A 109 21.22 -7.27 5.34
C LEU A 109 22.15 -8.49 5.39
N ALA A 110 23.20 -8.53 4.55
CA ALA A 110 24.20 -9.59 4.56
C ALA A 110 24.99 -9.72 5.87
N THR A 111 25.06 -8.66 6.68
CA THR A 111 25.78 -8.68 7.96
C THR A 111 24.91 -9.14 9.13
N VAL A 112 23.58 -8.98 9.03
CA VAL A 112 22.63 -9.28 10.12
C VAL A 112 21.79 -10.53 9.90
N SER A 113 21.59 -10.93 8.64
CA SER A 113 20.75 -12.08 8.29
C SER A 113 21.49 -13.40 8.52
N PRO A 114 20.85 -14.42 9.12
CA PRO A 114 21.42 -15.75 9.28
C PRO A 114 21.54 -16.55 7.96
N LEU A 115 20.99 -16.06 6.84
CA LEU A 115 21.09 -16.75 5.55
C LEU A 115 22.47 -16.50 4.95
N ALA A 116 23.13 -17.52 4.39
CA ALA A 116 24.44 -17.32 3.76
C ALA A 116 24.40 -16.21 2.67
N PRO A 117 25.33 -15.24 2.66
CA PRO A 117 25.31 -14.09 1.74
C PRO A 117 25.17 -14.48 0.26
N ARG A 118 25.82 -15.56 -0.17
CA ARG A 118 25.69 -16.10 -1.55
C ARG A 118 24.25 -16.44 -1.94
N LYS A 119 23.45 -16.97 -1.00
CA LYS A 119 22.04 -17.31 -1.23
C LYS A 119 21.17 -16.06 -1.25
N GLN A 120 21.48 -15.09 -0.40
CA GLN A 120 20.81 -13.79 -0.41
C GLN A 120 21.02 -13.09 -1.76
N LEU A 121 22.28 -13.00 -2.20
CA LEU A 121 22.66 -12.38 -3.48
C LEU A 121 22.01 -13.09 -4.66
N ALA A 122 21.98 -14.42 -4.69
CA ALA A 122 21.33 -15.18 -5.77
C ALA A 122 19.85 -14.81 -5.93
N VAL A 123 19.08 -14.80 -4.83
CA VAL A 123 17.65 -14.48 -4.87
C VAL A 123 17.41 -12.98 -5.14
N TYR A 124 18.25 -12.11 -4.56
CA TYR A 124 18.23 -10.68 -4.83
C TYR A 124 18.43 -10.37 -6.33
N THR A 125 19.43 -10.98 -6.94
CA THR A 125 19.72 -10.83 -8.37
C THR A 125 18.54 -11.28 -9.24
N LEU A 126 17.84 -12.36 -8.88
CA LEU A 126 16.63 -12.77 -9.60
C LEU A 126 15.54 -11.69 -9.54
N GLY A 127 15.34 -11.04 -8.39
CA GLY A 127 14.41 -9.94 -8.24
C GLY A 127 14.79 -8.70 -9.07
N VAL A 128 16.06 -8.30 -9.03
CA VAL A 128 16.58 -7.17 -9.82
C VAL A 128 16.48 -7.47 -11.32
N LEU A 129 16.89 -8.66 -11.77
CA LEU A 129 16.76 -9.08 -13.16
C LEU A 129 15.29 -9.09 -13.60
N GLY A 130 14.38 -9.53 -12.74
CA GLY A 130 12.94 -9.44 -12.99
C GLY A 130 12.49 -8.01 -13.28
N ALA A 131 12.88 -7.06 -12.42
CA ALA A 131 12.56 -5.64 -12.61
C ALA A 131 13.16 -5.06 -13.91
N LEU A 132 14.40 -5.42 -14.24
CA LEU A 132 15.08 -4.93 -15.46
C LEU A 132 14.53 -5.53 -16.74
N THR A 133 14.28 -6.85 -16.76
CA THR A 133 13.92 -7.59 -17.98
C THR A 133 12.43 -7.56 -18.30
N TYR A 134 11.58 -7.12 -17.36
CA TYR A 134 10.15 -6.97 -17.58
C TYR A 134 9.86 -6.05 -18.79
N THR A 135 10.50 -4.88 -18.86
CA THR A 135 10.41 -3.95 -20.01
C THR A 135 11.75 -3.68 -20.70
N GLY A 136 12.86 -3.77 -19.99
CA GLY A 136 14.21 -3.62 -20.55
C GLY A 136 14.72 -4.91 -21.20
N GLY A 137 15.71 -4.77 -22.09
CA GLY A 137 16.36 -5.91 -22.75
C GLY A 137 15.36 -6.88 -23.41
N PRO A 138 15.23 -8.13 -22.89
CA PRO A 138 14.25 -9.10 -23.39
C PRO A 138 12.81 -8.59 -23.40
N GLY A 139 12.41 -7.65 -22.53
CA GLY A 139 11.09 -7.02 -22.55
C GLY A 139 9.93 -8.03 -22.53
N PHE A 140 9.86 -8.83 -21.45
CA PHE A 140 8.87 -9.91 -21.29
C PHE A 140 7.41 -9.43 -21.33
N LYS A 141 7.14 -8.20 -20.86
CA LYS A 141 5.83 -7.53 -20.99
C LYS A 141 5.33 -7.57 -22.44
N TYR A 142 6.20 -7.29 -23.41
CA TYR A 142 5.83 -7.17 -24.81
C TYR A 142 5.65 -8.52 -25.54
N ARG A 143 5.89 -9.64 -24.86
CA ARG A 143 5.91 -11.00 -25.42
C ARG A 143 4.97 -11.98 -24.70
N ALA A 144 3.97 -11.47 -23.99
CA ALA A 144 3.01 -12.23 -23.19
C ALA A 144 3.65 -13.12 -22.09
N LEU A 145 4.86 -12.77 -21.67
CA LEU A 145 5.60 -13.44 -20.61
C LEU A 145 5.69 -12.59 -19.34
N GLY A 146 5.12 -11.38 -19.35
CA GLY A 146 5.09 -10.48 -18.21
C GLY A 146 4.35 -11.08 -17.01
N ASP A 147 3.16 -11.64 -17.25
CA ASP A 147 2.31 -12.30 -16.26
C ASP A 147 3.07 -13.44 -15.53
N VAL A 148 3.72 -14.32 -16.31
CA VAL A 148 4.57 -15.40 -15.76
C VAL A 148 5.71 -14.84 -14.91
N LEU A 149 6.41 -13.80 -15.39
CA LEU A 149 7.51 -13.20 -14.66
C LEU A 149 7.04 -12.58 -13.33
N ILE A 150 5.91 -11.88 -13.33
CA ILE A 150 5.36 -11.23 -12.13
C ILE A 150 4.88 -12.27 -11.12
N VAL A 151 4.18 -13.32 -11.55
CA VAL A 151 3.79 -14.44 -10.68
C VAL A 151 5.02 -15.07 -10.00
N LEU A 152 6.08 -15.34 -10.75
CA LEU A 152 7.30 -15.96 -10.22
C LEU A 152 8.07 -15.03 -9.27
N THR A 153 8.20 -13.75 -9.63
CA THR A 153 9.00 -12.79 -8.86
C THR A 153 8.30 -12.34 -7.58
N PHE A 154 7.04 -11.93 -7.65
CA PHE A 154 6.29 -11.43 -6.48
C PHE A 154 5.67 -12.53 -5.62
N GLY A 155 5.49 -13.73 -6.19
CA GLY A 155 5.06 -14.92 -5.47
C GLY A 155 6.23 -15.64 -4.79
N PRO A 156 6.71 -16.77 -5.34
CA PRO A 156 7.68 -17.62 -4.68
C PRO A 156 9.02 -16.91 -4.42
N VAL A 157 9.59 -16.16 -5.37
CA VAL A 157 10.93 -15.56 -5.20
C VAL A 157 10.93 -14.55 -4.04
N LEU A 158 10.03 -13.56 -4.06
CA LEU A 158 9.95 -12.53 -3.03
C LEU A 158 9.58 -13.10 -1.65
N VAL A 159 8.61 -14.03 -1.60
CA VAL A 159 8.21 -14.65 -0.32
C VAL A 159 9.33 -15.54 0.24
N LEU A 160 10.02 -16.31 -0.60
CA LEU A 160 11.16 -17.12 -0.18
C LEU A 160 12.37 -16.27 0.20
N PHE A 161 12.57 -15.10 -0.42
CA PHE A 161 13.58 -14.16 0.01
C PHE A 161 13.31 -13.69 1.44
N ALA A 162 12.11 -13.15 1.69
CA ALA A 162 11.70 -12.64 3.01
C ALA A 162 11.69 -13.75 4.08
N TYR A 163 11.24 -14.96 3.73
CA TYR A 163 11.34 -16.13 4.60
C TYR A 163 12.80 -16.50 4.88
N GLY A 164 13.60 -16.65 3.83
CA GLY A 164 14.95 -17.19 3.91
C GLY A 164 15.90 -16.33 4.72
N VAL A 165 15.81 -15.00 4.54
CA VAL A 165 16.65 -14.04 5.30
C VAL A 165 16.28 -13.98 6.78
N GLN A 166 15.06 -14.37 7.16
CA GLN A 166 14.66 -14.52 8.57
C GLN A 166 15.03 -15.90 9.12
N ALA A 167 14.72 -16.96 8.37
CA ALA A 167 14.86 -18.35 8.77
C ALA A 167 16.33 -18.82 8.76
N GLY A 168 17.18 -18.25 7.91
CA GLY A 168 18.57 -18.66 7.69
C GLY A 168 18.73 -19.81 6.69
N ALA A 169 17.64 -20.31 6.12
CA ALA A 169 17.64 -21.34 5.09
C ALA A 169 16.49 -21.09 4.09
N LEU A 170 16.70 -21.50 2.83
CA LEU A 170 15.63 -21.57 1.84
C LEU A 170 14.95 -22.93 1.96
N SER A 171 13.62 -22.95 1.91
CA SER A 171 12.81 -24.16 2.02
C SER A 171 11.65 -24.09 1.05
N ALA A 172 11.28 -25.23 0.46
CA ALA A 172 10.09 -25.34 -0.37
C ALA A 172 8.80 -25.46 0.47
N ALA A 173 8.91 -25.81 1.77
CA ALA A 173 7.77 -26.01 2.66
C ALA A 173 6.75 -24.84 2.68
N PRO A 174 7.15 -23.55 2.62
CA PRO A 174 6.21 -22.44 2.64
C PRO A 174 5.52 -22.17 1.29
N LEU A 175 5.97 -22.77 0.17
CA LEU A 175 5.50 -22.43 -1.18
C LEU A 175 4.01 -22.65 -1.40
N ALA A 176 3.43 -23.73 -0.86
CA ALA A 176 2.00 -23.97 -1.00
C ALA A 176 1.15 -22.85 -0.36
N LEU A 177 1.68 -22.21 0.69
CA LEU A 177 0.99 -21.13 1.40
C LEU A 177 1.12 -19.78 0.69
N THR A 178 1.97 -19.66 -0.33
CA THR A 178 2.10 -18.42 -1.12
C THR A 178 1.07 -18.34 -2.24
N LEU A 179 0.46 -19.47 -2.63
CA LEU A 179 -0.42 -19.55 -3.79
C LEU A 179 -1.62 -18.57 -3.72
N PRO A 180 -2.44 -18.53 -2.64
CA PRO A 180 -3.60 -17.66 -2.62
C PRO A 180 -3.28 -16.17 -2.82
N PRO A 181 -2.35 -15.55 -2.06
CA PRO A 181 -2.02 -14.14 -2.28
C PRO A 181 -1.28 -13.90 -3.60
N THR A 182 -0.49 -14.86 -4.11
CA THR A 182 0.20 -14.73 -5.41
C THR A 182 -0.78 -14.65 -6.57
N VAL A 183 -1.87 -15.43 -6.53
CA VAL A 183 -2.92 -15.37 -7.55
C VAL A 183 -3.62 -14.01 -7.56
N HIS A 184 -3.78 -13.35 -6.40
CA HIS A 184 -4.25 -11.95 -6.37
C HIS A 184 -3.21 -10.95 -6.90
N VAL A 185 -1.91 -11.21 -6.76
CA VAL A 185 -0.89 -10.37 -7.44
C VAL A 185 -1.09 -10.39 -8.94
N GLU A 186 -1.33 -11.58 -9.50
CA GLU A 186 -1.64 -11.73 -10.92
C GLU A 186 -2.96 -11.05 -11.29
N ALA A 187 -3.98 -11.06 -10.40
CA ALA A 187 -5.19 -10.28 -10.63
C ALA A 187 -4.91 -8.77 -10.77
N VAL A 188 -3.95 -8.22 -10.00
CA VAL A 188 -3.57 -6.80 -10.12
C VAL A 188 -2.99 -6.50 -11.50
N LEU A 189 -2.03 -7.32 -11.96
CA LEU A 189 -1.40 -7.14 -13.26
C LEU A 189 -2.37 -7.40 -14.40
N HIS A 190 -3.12 -8.49 -14.35
CA HIS A 190 -4.09 -8.84 -15.38
C HIS A 190 -5.20 -7.80 -15.47
N GLY A 191 -5.62 -7.21 -14.34
CA GLY A 191 -6.51 -6.05 -14.32
C GLY A 191 -5.91 -4.82 -15.01
N ASN A 192 -4.58 -4.62 -14.93
CA ASN A 192 -3.87 -3.57 -15.66
C ASN A 192 -3.88 -3.85 -17.16
N ASN A 193 -3.53 -5.07 -17.57
CA ASN A 193 -3.54 -5.51 -18.97
C ASN A 193 -4.96 -5.46 -19.58
N LEU A 194 -6.00 -5.74 -18.78
CA LEU A 194 -7.40 -5.69 -19.23
C LEU A 194 -7.87 -4.24 -19.46
N ARG A 195 -7.45 -3.29 -18.61
CA ARG A 195 -7.75 -1.86 -18.76
C ARG A 195 -7.07 -1.29 -20.00
N ASP A 196 -5.78 -1.58 -20.18
CA ASP A 196 -4.94 -0.98 -21.23
C ASP A 196 -4.97 -1.76 -22.56
N MET A 197 -5.87 -2.75 -22.68
CA MET A 197 -5.87 -3.72 -23.79
C MET A 197 -5.98 -3.06 -25.17
N HIS A 198 -6.70 -1.95 -25.28
CA HIS A 198 -6.89 -1.25 -26.55
C HIS A 198 -5.65 -0.43 -26.93
N GLU A 199 -5.04 0.26 -25.97
CA GLU A 199 -3.79 1.02 -26.14
C GLU A 199 -2.62 0.07 -26.45
N ASP A 200 -2.50 -1.03 -25.70
CA ASP A 200 -1.49 -2.08 -25.90
C ASP A 200 -1.58 -2.67 -27.32
N SER A 201 -2.79 -2.89 -27.83
CA SER A 201 -3.02 -3.38 -29.18
C SER A 201 -2.50 -2.43 -30.25
N ARG A 202 -2.72 -1.12 -30.08
CA ARG A 202 -2.26 -0.08 -31.03
C ARG A 202 -0.74 0.03 -31.03
N SER A 203 -0.13 -0.18 -29.87
CA SER A 203 1.32 -0.13 -29.65
C SER A 203 2.04 -1.45 -29.99
N GLY A 204 1.34 -2.45 -30.52
CA GLY A 204 1.91 -3.75 -30.92
C GLY A 204 2.35 -4.65 -29.76
N ILE A 205 1.92 -4.34 -28.53
CA ILE A 205 2.22 -5.12 -27.33
C ILE A 205 1.33 -6.37 -27.32
N ARG A 206 1.92 -7.53 -27.07
CA ARG A 206 1.18 -8.78 -26.90
C ARG A 206 1.17 -9.15 -25.42
N THR A 207 0.09 -8.83 -24.70
CA THR A 207 -0.13 -9.28 -23.32
C THR A 207 -0.99 -10.55 -23.29
N LEU A 208 -1.02 -11.26 -22.16
CA LEU A 208 -1.90 -12.43 -22.00
C LEU A 208 -3.38 -12.05 -22.21
N ALA A 209 -3.80 -10.90 -21.67
CA ALA A 209 -5.16 -10.38 -21.86
C ALA A 209 -5.49 -10.18 -23.36
N LEU A 210 -4.54 -9.65 -24.14
CA LEU A 210 -4.71 -9.43 -25.57
C LEU A 210 -4.78 -10.75 -26.35
N LEU A 211 -3.95 -11.74 -26.00
CA LEU A 211 -3.97 -13.08 -26.62
C LEU A 211 -5.29 -13.84 -26.35
N LEU A 212 -5.85 -13.69 -25.15
CA LEU A 212 -7.12 -14.30 -24.78
C LEU A 212 -8.33 -13.61 -25.44
N GLY A 213 -8.20 -12.31 -25.72
CA GLY A 213 -9.29 -11.44 -26.14
C GLY A 213 -10.20 -11.04 -24.97
N ARG A 214 -10.97 -9.96 -25.16
CA ARG A 214 -11.70 -9.27 -24.09
C ARG A 214 -12.50 -10.18 -23.17
N ARG A 215 -13.38 -11.02 -23.74
CA ARG A 215 -14.30 -11.86 -22.95
C ARG A 215 -13.57 -12.89 -22.09
N ARG A 216 -12.56 -13.56 -22.65
CA ARG A 216 -11.76 -14.57 -21.92
C ARG A 216 -10.82 -13.91 -20.91
N ALA A 217 -10.29 -12.72 -21.23
CA ALA A 217 -9.52 -11.93 -20.28
C ALA A 217 -10.38 -11.51 -19.07
N GLU A 218 -11.63 -11.07 -19.27
CA GLU A 218 -12.56 -10.80 -18.18
C GLU A 218 -12.84 -12.07 -17.35
N GLN A 219 -13.08 -13.22 -17.99
CA GLN A 219 -13.28 -14.50 -17.30
C GLN A 219 -12.06 -14.92 -16.46
N LEU A 220 -10.85 -14.76 -17.02
CA LEU A 220 -9.60 -15.00 -16.28
C LEU A 220 -9.49 -14.05 -15.08
N PHE A 221 -9.81 -12.77 -15.24
CA PHE A 221 -9.83 -11.84 -14.12
C PHE A 221 -10.79 -12.29 -13.01
N VAL A 222 -12.00 -12.73 -13.37
CA VAL A 222 -12.96 -13.29 -12.40
C VAL A 222 -12.35 -14.49 -11.67
N ALA A 223 -11.72 -15.43 -12.39
CA ALA A 223 -11.08 -16.59 -11.80
C ALA A 223 -9.93 -16.20 -10.86
N LEU A 224 -9.07 -15.25 -11.24
CA LEU A 224 -7.96 -14.74 -10.43
C LEU A 224 -8.46 -14.07 -9.14
N VAL A 225 -9.63 -13.42 -9.16
CA VAL A 225 -10.24 -12.85 -7.95
C VAL A 225 -10.85 -13.92 -7.05
N LEU A 226 -11.57 -14.90 -7.61
CA LEU A 226 -12.35 -15.89 -6.85
C LEU A 226 -11.53 -17.08 -6.35
N LEU A 227 -10.54 -17.54 -7.11
CA LEU A 227 -9.73 -18.71 -6.77
C LEU A 227 -9.05 -18.59 -5.40
N PRO A 228 -8.45 -17.45 -5.00
CA PRO A 228 -7.87 -17.29 -3.67
C PRO A 228 -8.89 -17.46 -2.54
N PHE A 229 -10.13 -17.01 -2.72
CA PHE A 229 -11.20 -17.23 -1.73
C PHE A 229 -11.58 -18.70 -1.66
N ALA A 230 -11.67 -19.40 -2.79
CA ALA A 230 -11.93 -20.84 -2.81
C ALA A 230 -10.79 -21.62 -2.11
N LEU A 231 -9.53 -21.26 -2.37
CA LEU A 231 -8.36 -21.87 -1.73
C LEU A 231 -8.34 -21.64 -0.22
N VAL A 232 -8.68 -20.44 0.24
CA VAL A 232 -8.74 -20.13 1.66
C VAL A 232 -9.95 -20.79 2.34
N LEU A 233 -11.10 -20.88 1.66
CA LEU A 233 -12.25 -21.65 2.14
C LEU A 233 -11.89 -23.13 2.30
N TRP A 234 -11.23 -23.71 1.29
CA TRP A 234 -10.74 -25.08 1.36
C TRP A 234 -9.78 -25.28 2.55
N GLN A 235 -8.84 -24.36 2.78
CA GLN A 235 -7.97 -24.40 3.96
C GLN A 235 -8.74 -24.25 5.28
N ALA A 236 -9.81 -23.44 5.30
CA ALA A 236 -10.66 -23.26 6.48
C ALA A 236 -11.38 -24.55 6.86
N LEU A 237 -11.87 -25.29 5.84
CA LEU A 237 -12.63 -26.52 6.01
C LEU A 237 -11.74 -27.74 6.29
N THR A 238 -10.54 -27.79 5.71
CA THR A 238 -9.67 -28.98 5.77
C THR A 238 -8.51 -28.88 6.76
N VAL A 239 -8.04 -27.67 7.07
CA VAL A 239 -6.85 -27.46 7.92
C VAL A 239 -7.23 -26.85 9.26
N ALA A 240 -7.83 -25.65 9.26
CA ALA A 240 -8.28 -24.98 10.48
C ALA A 240 -9.25 -23.84 10.15
N PRO A 241 -10.39 -23.69 10.86
CA PRO A 241 -11.36 -22.62 10.58
C PRO A 241 -10.76 -21.22 10.56
N ALA A 242 -9.76 -20.96 11.41
CA ALA A 242 -9.04 -19.68 11.47
C ALA A 242 -8.39 -19.29 10.13
N ARG A 243 -8.00 -20.26 9.28
CA ARG A 243 -7.47 -20.02 7.93
C ARG A 243 -8.44 -19.21 7.07
N GLY A 244 -9.75 -19.31 7.34
CA GLY A 244 -10.80 -18.61 6.63
C GLY A 244 -10.85 -17.10 6.86
N ALA A 245 -10.00 -16.50 7.69
CA ALA A 245 -10.06 -15.06 8.01
C ALA A 245 -10.01 -14.15 6.76
N ALA A 246 -9.29 -14.56 5.71
CA ALA A 246 -9.20 -13.78 4.47
C ALA A 246 -10.54 -13.72 3.69
N LEU A 247 -11.51 -14.59 4.00
CA LEU A 247 -12.87 -14.53 3.44
C LEU A 247 -13.60 -13.24 3.85
N LEU A 248 -13.18 -12.55 4.92
CA LEU A 248 -13.73 -11.25 5.29
C LEU A 248 -13.48 -10.17 4.21
N ALA A 249 -12.52 -10.39 3.30
CA ALA A 249 -12.28 -9.51 2.15
C ALA A 249 -13.23 -9.77 0.96
N LEU A 250 -14.11 -10.78 1.02
CA LEU A 250 -15.02 -11.14 -0.07
C LEU A 250 -15.90 -9.99 -0.58
N PRO A 251 -16.44 -9.08 0.26
CA PRO A 251 -17.21 -7.93 -0.23
C PRO A 251 -16.41 -7.01 -1.17
N LEU A 252 -15.10 -6.87 -0.97
CA LEU A 252 -14.22 -6.11 -1.88
C LEU A 252 -14.09 -6.83 -3.22
N GLY A 253 -13.95 -8.16 -3.20
CA GLY A 253 -13.96 -9.00 -4.40
C GLY A 253 -15.27 -8.84 -5.19
N ALA A 254 -16.43 -8.92 -4.52
CA ALA A 254 -17.73 -8.73 -5.16
C ALA A 254 -17.86 -7.35 -5.83
N LYS A 255 -17.38 -6.28 -5.17
CA LYS A 255 -17.36 -4.92 -5.76
C LYS A 255 -16.51 -4.85 -7.04
N LEU A 256 -15.34 -5.50 -7.05
CA LEU A 256 -14.47 -5.56 -8.24
C LEU A 256 -15.12 -6.31 -9.40
N LEU A 257 -15.71 -7.47 -9.13
CA LEU A 257 -16.42 -8.25 -10.16
C LEU A 257 -17.60 -7.46 -10.75
N GLY A 258 -18.32 -6.71 -9.92
CA GLY A 258 -19.35 -5.78 -10.37
C GLY A 258 -18.81 -4.66 -11.25
N ALA A 259 -17.62 -4.12 -10.94
CA ALA A 259 -16.98 -3.08 -11.75
C ALA A 259 -16.59 -3.60 -13.14
N VAL A 260 -15.99 -4.79 -13.23
CA VAL A 260 -15.65 -5.43 -14.52
C VAL A 260 -16.89 -5.69 -15.36
N ARG A 261 -17.97 -6.21 -14.76
CA ARG A 261 -19.26 -6.45 -15.45
C ARG A 261 -19.86 -5.18 -16.04
N ARG A 262 -19.65 -4.02 -15.40
CA ARG A 262 -20.10 -2.71 -15.90
C ARG A 262 -19.10 -2.02 -16.84
N GLY A 263 -17.96 -2.66 -17.14
CA GLY A 263 -16.90 -2.07 -17.96
C GLY A 263 -16.11 -0.95 -17.27
N ALA A 264 -16.25 -0.78 -15.95
CA ALA A 264 -15.57 0.27 -15.18
C ALA A 264 -14.12 -0.13 -14.84
N LEU A 265 -13.21 -0.01 -15.82
CA LEU A 265 -11.84 -0.53 -15.72
C LEU A 265 -10.78 0.48 -15.23
N THR A 266 -11.06 1.78 -15.23
CA THR A 266 -10.07 2.84 -15.00
C THR A 266 -9.25 2.63 -13.71
N ASP A 267 -9.92 2.43 -12.58
CA ASP A 267 -9.29 2.19 -11.27
C ASP A 267 -9.10 0.71 -10.93
N LEU A 268 -9.38 -0.20 -11.87
CA LEU A 268 -9.40 -1.63 -11.59
C LEU A 268 -8.09 -2.14 -10.95
N PRO A 269 -6.89 -1.78 -11.45
CA PRO A 269 -5.64 -2.26 -10.87
C PRO A 269 -5.45 -1.78 -9.42
N ARG A 270 -5.75 -0.49 -9.16
CA ARG A 270 -5.61 0.12 -7.84
C ARG A 270 -6.57 -0.51 -6.83
N LYS A 271 -7.83 -0.71 -7.21
CA LYS A 271 -8.83 -1.35 -6.34
C LYS A 271 -8.51 -2.84 -6.11
N THR A 272 -7.96 -3.51 -7.12
CA THR A 272 -7.51 -4.91 -7.01
C THR A 272 -6.31 -5.04 -6.08
N ALA A 273 -5.36 -4.09 -6.12
CA ALA A 273 -4.25 -4.04 -5.17
C ALA A 273 -4.74 -3.81 -3.74
N GLY A 274 -5.78 -2.98 -3.56
CA GLY A 274 -6.47 -2.84 -2.27
C GLY A 274 -7.08 -4.14 -1.75
N LEU A 275 -7.78 -4.91 -2.61
CA LEU A 275 -8.27 -6.24 -2.26
C LEU A 275 -7.10 -7.17 -1.87
N GLN A 276 -6.08 -7.24 -2.70
CA GLN A 276 -4.90 -8.08 -2.49
C GLN A 276 -4.26 -7.79 -1.13
N PHE A 277 -4.14 -6.52 -0.75
CA PHE A 277 -3.58 -6.11 0.52
C PHE A 277 -4.43 -6.57 1.70
N VAL A 278 -5.73 -6.26 1.69
CA VAL A 278 -6.65 -6.61 2.77
C VAL A 278 -6.75 -8.13 2.93
N PHE A 279 -6.94 -8.85 1.82
CA PHE A 279 -6.95 -10.31 1.79
C PHE A 279 -5.63 -10.89 2.32
N GLY A 280 -4.51 -10.38 1.82
CA GLY A 280 -3.17 -10.84 2.17
C GLY A 280 -2.83 -10.63 3.64
N MET A 281 -3.14 -9.46 4.21
CA MET A 281 -2.91 -9.18 5.63
C MET A 281 -3.81 -9.99 6.54
N LEU A 282 -5.08 -10.21 6.19
CA LEU A 282 -5.97 -11.13 6.90
C LEU A 282 -5.46 -12.57 6.83
N TYR A 283 -4.95 -12.99 5.67
CA TYR A 283 -4.35 -14.30 5.49
C TYR A 283 -3.09 -14.45 6.35
N VAL A 284 -2.18 -13.47 6.37
CA VAL A 284 -1.01 -13.45 7.27
C VAL A 284 -1.43 -13.51 8.74
N ALA A 285 -2.42 -12.70 9.15
CA ALA A 285 -2.95 -12.72 10.51
C ALA A 285 -3.53 -14.10 10.86
N SER A 286 -4.24 -14.75 9.92
CA SER A 286 -4.79 -16.10 10.11
C SER A 286 -3.69 -17.13 10.43
N LEU A 287 -2.53 -17.01 9.78
CA LEU A 287 -1.39 -17.89 10.01
C LEU A 287 -0.80 -17.66 11.40
N LEU A 288 -0.72 -16.40 11.83
CA LEU A 288 -0.17 -16.01 13.13
C LEU A 288 -1.09 -16.36 14.32
N LEU A 289 -2.40 -16.17 14.16
CA LEU A 289 -3.42 -16.39 15.21
C LEU A 289 -3.74 -17.86 15.47
N GLN A 290 -3.32 -18.77 14.58
CA GLN A 290 -3.46 -20.20 14.83
C GLN A 290 -2.70 -20.57 16.10
N ASN A 291 -3.48 -20.85 17.16
CA ASN A 291 -2.97 -21.26 18.44
C ASN A 291 -1.93 -22.35 18.24
N PRO A 292 -0.79 -22.30 18.94
CA PRO A 292 0.16 -23.40 18.91
C PRO A 292 -0.37 -24.67 19.58
N SER A 293 -1.68 -24.89 19.71
CA SER A 293 -2.30 -26.01 20.40
C SER A 293 -2.13 -27.37 19.70
N ASN A 294 -1.34 -27.45 18.62
CA ASN A 294 -0.74 -28.70 18.14
C ASN A 294 0.75 -28.87 18.53
N ARG A 295 1.29 -28.02 19.43
CA ARG A 295 2.63 -28.13 20.03
C ARG A 295 2.68 -29.14 21.17
N ARG A 296 2.12 -30.34 21.00
CA ARG A 296 2.62 -31.53 21.72
C ARG A 296 3.70 -32.28 20.92
N HIS A 297 3.94 -31.91 19.65
CA HIS A 297 4.87 -32.62 18.78
C HIS A 297 6.07 -31.82 18.25
N ARG A 298 6.30 -30.57 18.68
CA ARG A 298 7.31 -29.72 18.02
C ARG A 298 7.86 -28.59 18.89
N ASN A 299 8.40 -28.89 20.06
CA ASN A 299 9.06 -27.86 20.88
C ASN A 299 10.06 -28.43 21.91
N ARG A 300 11.23 -28.88 21.45
CA ARG A 300 12.45 -28.97 22.28
C ARG A 300 13.68 -28.56 21.45
N SER A 301 13.66 -27.37 20.88
CA SER A 301 14.86 -26.81 20.25
C SER A 301 14.86 -25.30 20.30
N ARG A 302 15.40 -24.73 21.40
CA ARG A 302 15.98 -23.38 21.44
C ARG A 302 16.65 -23.09 22.78
N ARG A 303 17.99 -23.15 22.80
CA ARG A 303 18.88 -22.41 23.71
C ARG A 303 20.07 -21.81 22.93
N PRO A 304 20.72 -20.73 23.41
CA PRO A 304 21.37 -19.69 22.60
C PRO A 304 22.86 -19.92 22.28
N ALA A 305 23.40 -19.01 21.47
CA ALA A 305 24.44 -19.22 20.46
C ALA A 305 25.93 -19.23 20.90
N ALA A 306 26.26 -19.20 22.19
CA ALA A 306 27.66 -19.09 22.63
C ALA A 306 28.45 -20.42 22.61
N ALA A 307 27.80 -21.57 22.46
CA ALA A 307 28.44 -22.89 22.49
C ALA A 307 28.67 -23.53 21.10
N ARG A 308 28.55 -22.75 20.00
CA ARG A 308 28.54 -23.27 18.62
C ARG A 308 29.90 -23.77 18.10
N GLY A 309 31.03 -23.27 18.62
CA GLY A 309 32.36 -23.65 18.11
C GLY A 309 32.79 -25.10 18.43
N ALA A 310 32.26 -25.70 19.49
CA ALA A 310 32.64 -27.05 19.92
C ALA A 310 31.66 -28.16 19.50
N LYS A 311 30.44 -27.80 19.06
CA LYS A 311 29.33 -28.76 18.85
C LYS A 311 29.11 -29.18 17.39
N GLU A 312 29.73 -28.51 16.42
CA GLU A 312 29.61 -28.86 14.99
C GLU A 312 30.13 -30.26 14.64
N ARG A 313 30.99 -30.86 15.49
CA ARG A 313 31.44 -32.25 15.29
C ARG A 313 30.49 -33.32 15.85
N SER A 314 29.45 -32.94 16.61
CA SER A 314 28.55 -33.89 17.30
C SER A 314 27.11 -33.89 16.77
N ALA A 315 26.69 -32.89 15.99
CA ALA A 315 25.27 -32.64 15.68
C ALA A 315 24.75 -33.27 14.37
N MET A 316 25.45 -34.25 13.78
CA MET A 316 25.02 -34.93 12.55
C MET A 316 24.25 -36.24 12.80
N GLY A 317 24.06 -36.64 14.07
CA GLY A 317 23.59 -37.98 14.44
C GLY A 317 22.19 -38.12 15.01
N ASP A 318 21.75 -37.21 15.88
CA ASP A 318 20.72 -37.60 16.88
C ASP A 318 19.27 -37.55 16.36
N ASP A 319 18.85 -36.55 15.57
CA ASP A 319 17.43 -36.40 15.17
C ASP A 319 17.08 -37.16 13.87
N LYS A 320 18.08 -37.75 13.21
CA LYS A 320 17.92 -38.35 11.87
C LYS A 320 16.98 -39.55 11.87
N PHE A 321 16.91 -40.27 12.99
CA PHE A 321 16.20 -41.54 13.11
C PHE A 321 14.95 -41.46 13.99
N ASP A 322 14.63 -40.29 14.55
CA ASP A 322 13.49 -40.13 15.47
C ASP A 322 12.16 -40.58 14.86
N GLY A 323 11.90 -40.26 13.59
CA GLY A 323 10.69 -40.71 12.89
C GLY A 323 10.61 -42.24 12.73
N LEU A 324 11.76 -42.88 12.52
CA LEU A 324 11.86 -44.33 12.42
C LEU A 324 11.66 -44.97 13.81
N TYR A 325 12.34 -44.48 14.84
CA TYR A 325 12.20 -44.99 16.21
C TYR A 325 10.79 -44.77 16.77
N MET A 326 10.13 -43.67 16.43
CA MET A 326 8.72 -43.44 16.80
C MET A 326 7.77 -44.45 16.16
N THR A 327 8.01 -44.80 14.90
CA THR A 327 7.22 -45.84 14.21
C THR A 327 7.39 -47.19 14.89
N VAL A 328 8.63 -47.56 15.22
CA VAL A 328 8.93 -48.81 15.94
C VAL A 328 8.36 -48.81 17.36
N ALA A 329 8.46 -47.70 18.09
CA ALA A 329 7.91 -47.56 19.44
C ALA A 329 6.38 -47.68 19.48
N GLN A 330 5.67 -47.12 18.50
CA GLN A 330 4.22 -47.24 18.38
C GLN A 330 3.78 -48.67 18.06
N GLN A 331 4.54 -49.38 17.21
CA GLN A 331 4.24 -50.77 16.84
C GLN A 331 4.58 -51.77 17.95
N ALA A 332 5.58 -51.49 18.78
CA ALA A 332 6.02 -52.38 19.84
C ALA A 332 5.04 -52.46 21.03
N GLY A 333 4.15 -51.48 21.20
CA GLY A 333 3.08 -51.55 22.22
C GLY A 333 3.55 -51.42 23.68
N GLY A 334 4.80 -50.99 23.92
CA GLY A 334 5.35 -50.80 25.27
C GLY A 334 6.87 -50.66 25.25
N ILE A 335 7.46 -50.31 26.40
CA ILE A 335 8.92 -50.12 26.51
C ILE A 335 9.67 -51.47 26.48
N ASP A 336 9.16 -52.50 27.16
CA ASP A 336 9.83 -53.80 27.22
C ASP A 336 9.83 -54.51 25.86
N PRO A 337 8.71 -54.61 25.11
CA PRO A 337 8.72 -55.22 23.78
C PRO A 337 9.52 -54.40 22.75
N LEU A 338 9.63 -53.09 22.95
CA LEU A 338 10.44 -52.20 22.11
C LEU A 338 11.93 -52.54 22.28
N PHE A 339 12.39 -52.67 23.54
CA PHE A 339 13.76 -53.07 23.82
C PHE A 339 14.04 -54.51 23.36
N ASP A 340 13.13 -55.45 23.56
CA ASP A 340 13.29 -56.83 23.06
C ASP A 340 13.42 -56.88 21.54
N SER A 341 12.58 -56.11 20.81
CA SER A 341 12.66 -56.02 19.35
C SER A 341 13.98 -55.40 18.90
N PHE A 342 14.42 -54.33 19.58
CA PHE A 342 15.66 -53.63 19.29
C PHE A 342 16.90 -54.49 19.56
N PHE A 343 17.00 -55.14 20.73
CA PHE A 343 18.11 -56.04 21.04
C PHE A 343 18.05 -57.32 20.21
N GLY A 344 16.86 -57.80 19.85
CA GLY A 344 16.67 -58.88 18.88
C GLY A 344 17.22 -58.50 17.51
N PHE A 345 17.03 -57.26 17.05
CA PHE A 345 17.65 -56.75 15.83
C PHE A 345 19.18 -56.68 15.97
N LEU A 346 19.70 -56.07 17.03
CA LEU A 346 21.15 -55.95 17.26
C LEU A 346 21.83 -57.33 17.27
N ARG A 347 21.23 -58.31 17.95
CA ARG A 347 21.73 -59.70 17.99
C ARG A 347 21.75 -60.37 16.61
N ARG A 348 20.77 -60.10 15.75
CA ARG A 348 20.62 -60.78 14.44
C ARG A 348 21.34 -60.09 13.30
N LYS A 349 21.54 -58.77 13.37
CA LYS A 349 21.94 -57.93 12.23
C LYS A 349 23.19 -57.10 12.48
N THR A 350 23.77 -57.17 13.67
CA THR A 350 24.99 -56.44 14.02
C THR A 350 25.93 -57.34 14.81
N ASP A 351 27.18 -56.90 14.93
CA ASP A 351 28.20 -57.49 15.77
C ASP A 351 28.14 -57.00 17.23
N PHE A 352 27.06 -56.33 17.64
CA PHE A 352 26.93 -55.69 18.96
C PHE A 352 27.26 -56.60 20.15
N PHE A 353 26.92 -57.90 20.05
CA PHE A 353 27.20 -58.88 21.10
C PHE A 353 28.48 -59.71 20.87
N THR A 354 29.09 -59.66 19.69
CA THR A 354 30.27 -60.47 19.32
C THR A 354 31.55 -59.65 19.21
N GLY A 355 31.47 -58.40 18.73
CA GLY A 355 32.60 -57.47 18.60
C GLY A 355 33.12 -56.91 19.93
N ALA A 356 32.38 -57.12 21.03
CA ALA A 356 32.68 -56.56 22.34
C ALA A 356 33.55 -57.47 23.24
N GLY A 357 33.91 -58.67 22.80
CA GLY A 357 34.81 -59.61 23.50
C GLY A 357 34.26 -60.22 24.81
N ASP A 358 33.32 -59.54 25.45
CA ASP A 358 32.51 -60.03 26.56
C ASP A 358 31.26 -59.14 26.66
N GLY A 359 30.08 -59.71 26.93
CA GLY A 359 28.79 -58.97 26.98
C GLY A 359 28.79 -57.76 27.94
N SER A 360 29.73 -57.75 28.89
CA SER A 360 30.03 -56.67 29.84
C SER A 360 30.23 -55.29 29.18
N LYS A 361 30.91 -55.21 28.02
CA LYS A 361 31.14 -53.90 27.37
C LYS A 361 29.87 -53.32 26.75
N ALA A 362 28.98 -54.17 26.22
CA ALA A 362 27.69 -53.73 25.69
C ALA A 362 26.79 -53.18 26.81
N GLU A 363 26.74 -53.87 27.95
CA GLU A 363 26.00 -53.46 29.15
C GLU A 363 26.54 -52.16 29.75
N ALA A 364 27.86 -52.01 29.85
CA ALA A 364 28.49 -50.78 30.32
C ALA A 364 28.18 -49.59 29.39
N THR A 365 28.20 -49.81 28.08
CA THR A 365 27.89 -48.78 27.07
C THR A 365 26.44 -48.32 27.19
N MET A 366 25.51 -49.26 27.38
CA MET A 366 24.09 -48.95 27.59
C MET A 366 23.85 -48.19 28.89
N THR A 367 24.46 -48.63 29.98
CA THR A 367 24.31 -48.00 31.30
C THR A 367 24.86 -46.57 31.26
N ALA A 368 25.99 -46.35 30.57
CA ALA A 368 26.54 -45.02 30.36
C ALA A 368 25.61 -44.13 29.51
N ALA A 369 25.01 -44.66 28.45
CA ALA A 369 24.04 -43.93 27.63
C ALA A 369 22.77 -43.56 28.42
N PHE A 370 22.21 -44.51 29.17
CA PHE A 370 21.04 -44.28 30.02
C PHE A 370 21.33 -43.20 31.08
N ALA A 371 22.44 -43.31 31.80
CA ALA A 371 22.86 -42.34 32.81
C ALA A 371 23.09 -40.93 32.21
N LYS A 372 23.69 -40.86 31.02
CA LYS A 372 23.90 -39.58 30.30
C LYS A 372 22.58 -38.90 29.98
N HIS A 373 21.62 -39.61 29.40
CA HIS A 373 20.33 -39.03 29.02
C HIS A 373 19.42 -38.75 30.23
N GLY A 374 19.51 -39.56 31.30
CA GLY A 374 18.83 -39.29 32.57
C GLY A 374 19.28 -37.97 33.22
N LYS A 375 20.59 -37.70 33.25
CA LYS A 375 21.14 -36.43 33.75
C LYS A 375 20.68 -35.23 32.93
N LEU A 376 20.63 -35.36 31.60
CA LEU A 376 20.12 -34.31 30.71
C LEU A 376 18.65 -34.00 30.98
N PHE A 377 17.82 -35.04 31.14
CA PHE A 377 16.40 -34.86 31.47
C PHE A 377 16.19 -34.18 32.83
N ALA A 378 16.92 -34.59 33.87
CA ALA A 378 16.82 -33.99 35.19
C ALA A 378 17.18 -32.50 35.18
N ALA A 379 18.25 -32.12 34.47
CA ALA A 379 18.66 -30.73 34.32
C ALA A 379 17.62 -29.87 33.58
N GLU A 380 17.00 -30.40 32.52
CA GLU A 380 15.94 -29.71 31.79
C GLU A 380 14.69 -29.49 32.64
N ASN A 381 14.33 -30.46 33.49
CA ASN A 381 13.16 -30.35 34.34
C ASN A 381 13.36 -29.33 35.47
N ALA A 382 14.54 -29.33 36.10
CA ALA A 382 14.91 -28.33 37.12
C ALA A 382 14.89 -26.89 36.56
N GLU A 383 15.36 -26.68 35.32
CA GLU A 383 15.30 -25.36 34.67
C GLU A 383 13.86 -24.89 34.43
N LYS A 384 12.97 -25.82 34.05
CA LYS A 384 11.56 -25.53 33.81
C LYS A 384 10.85 -25.12 35.10
N GLU A 385 11.08 -25.85 36.19
CA GLU A 385 10.53 -25.55 37.51
C GLU A 385 10.99 -24.18 38.02
N ALA A 386 12.27 -23.85 37.87
CA ALA A 386 12.80 -22.53 38.24
C ALA A 386 12.15 -21.39 37.43
N ARG A 387 11.87 -21.61 36.14
CA ARG A 387 11.21 -20.62 35.28
C ARG A 387 9.75 -20.41 35.63
N GLU A 388 9.04 -21.47 36.02
CA GLU A 388 7.66 -21.38 36.50
C GLU A 388 7.56 -20.71 37.88
N ALA A 389 8.51 -20.99 38.78
CA ALA A 389 8.62 -20.32 40.07
C ALA A 389 8.84 -18.80 39.92
N LYS A 390 9.75 -18.39 39.02
CA LYS A 390 9.98 -16.97 38.71
C LYS A 390 8.72 -16.29 38.16
N ARG A 391 7.97 -16.95 37.28
CA ARG A 391 6.72 -16.41 36.73
C ARG A 391 5.66 -16.18 37.82
N ARG A 392 5.56 -17.08 38.80
CA ARG A 392 4.64 -16.93 39.94
C ARG A 392 5.04 -15.75 40.82
N ALA A 393 6.33 -15.60 41.11
CA ALA A 393 6.86 -14.48 41.89
C ALA A 393 6.60 -13.12 41.22
N ASP A 394 6.80 -13.03 39.90
CA ASP A 394 6.54 -11.80 39.13
C ASP A 394 5.04 -11.42 39.14
N GLU A 395 4.15 -12.42 39.08
CA GLU A 395 2.69 -12.21 39.14
C GLU A 395 2.24 -11.71 40.53
N GLU A 396 2.83 -12.26 41.58
CA GLU A 396 2.54 -11.89 42.97
C GLU A 396 3.04 -10.48 43.31
N ALA A 397 4.23 -10.12 42.82
CA ALA A 397 4.77 -8.76 42.93
C ALA A 397 3.90 -7.73 42.20
N ARG A 398 3.37 -8.09 41.02
CA ARG A 398 2.42 -7.24 40.28
C ARG A 398 1.11 -7.03 41.04
N LYS A 399 0.57 -8.07 41.68
CA LYS A 399 -0.64 -7.96 42.52
C LYS A 399 -0.42 -7.03 43.71
N LYS A 400 0.73 -7.12 44.39
CA LYS A 400 1.10 -6.19 45.48
C LYS A 400 1.19 -4.75 45.02
N ARG A 401 1.86 -4.47 43.89
CA ARG A 401 1.96 -3.10 43.34
C ARG A 401 0.59 -2.48 43.03
N VAL A 402 -0.31 -3.25 42.42
CA VAL A 402 -1.68 -2.80 42.12
C VAL A 402 -2.48 -2.55 43.41
N ALA A 403 -2.27 -3.35 44.45
CA ALA A 403 -2.93 -3.14 45.74
C ALA A 403 -2.41 -1.87 46.46
N GLU A 404 -1.10 -1.63 46.43
CA GLU A 404 -0.49 -0.39 46.97
C GLU A 404 -0.97 0.86 46.24
N GLU A 405 -1.11 0.79 44.91
CA GLU A 405 -1.60 1.91 44.09
C GLU A 405 -3.07 2.23 44.40
N LYS A 406 -3.90 1.20 44.60
CA LYS A 406 -5.29 1.36 45.07
C LYS A 406 -5.37 1.92 46.48
N ALA A 407 -4.49 1.50 47.39
CA ALA A 407 -4.44 2.02 48.76
C ALA A 407 -4.05 3.52 48.79
N LYS A 408 -3.10 3.93 47.94
CA LYS A 408 -2.71 5.34 47.78
C LYS A 408 -3.84 6.21 47.21
N GLN A 409 -4.63 5.68 46.28
CA GLN A 409 -5.81 6.39 45.76
C GLN A 409 -6.93 6.52 46.80
N ALA A 410 -7.15 5.52 47.65
CA ALA A 410 -8.15 5.58 48.72
C ALA A 410 -7.78 6.65 49.78
N ALA A 411 -6.50 6.74 50.17
CA ALA A 411 -6.02 7.71 51.16
C ALA A 411 -6.15 9.18 50.70
N ALA A 412 -6.15 9.44 49.38
CA ALA A 412 -6.29 10.79 48.82
C ALA A 412 -7.75 11.29 48.72
N SER A 413 -8.74 10.50 49.17
CA SER A 413 -10.18 10.79 48.99
C SER A 413 -10.99 10.90 50.29
N ALA A 414 -10.34 10.98 51.46
CA ALA A 414 -11.05 11.14 52.73
C ALA A 414 -11.40 12.63 53.02
N PRO A 415 -12.64 12.95 53.42
CA PRO A 415 -13.09 14.34 53.67
C PRO A 415 -12.68 14.84 55.08
N PRO A 416 -12.54 16.17 55.30
CA PRO A 416 -12.18 16.71 56.60
C PRO A 416 -13.37 16.75 57.56
N GLN A 417 -13.08 16.58 58.85
CA GLN A 417 -14.05 16.63 59.95
C GLN A 417 -14.41 18.07 60.33
N ARG A 418 -15.69 18.25 60.70
CA ARG A 418 -16.40 19.47 61.09
C ARG A 418 -16.05 19.92 62.51
N PHE A 419 -15.92 21.23 62.72
CA PHE A 419 -16.14 21.90 64.01
C PHE A 419 -17.04 23.14 63.75
N GLU A 420 -18.16 23.19 64.47
CA GLU A 420 -19.03 24.36 64.68
C GLU A 420 -18.27 25.33 65.63
N ASP A 421 -18.41 26.66 65.63
CA ASP A 421 -19.62 27.43 65.89
C ASP A 421 -19.34 28.97 65.82
N VAL A 422 -20.39 29.73 65.49
CA VAL A 422 -20.79 31.08 66.00
C VAL A 422 -20.12 32.39 65.51
N ALA A 423 -20.98 33.23 64.90
CA ALA A 423 -21.09 34.72 64.89
C ALA A 423 -19.89 35.55 64.36
N ASP A 424 -20.02 36.73 63.75
CA ASP A 424 -21.07 37.75 63.68
C ASP A 424 -20.78 38.70 62.49
N GLU A 425 -21.83 39.40 62.05
CA GLU A 425 -21.89 40.76 61.48
C GLU A 425 -21.10 41.27 60.23
N ALA A 426 -21.84 42.15 59.52
CA ALA A 426 -21.41 43.37 58.82
C ALA A 426 -20.76 43.31 57.42
N VAL A 427 -21.66 43.35 56.41
CA VAL A 427 -21.82 44.39 55.36
C VAL A 427 -20.60 45.26 54.95
N LYS A 428 -20.38 45.26 53.61
CA LYS A 428 -20.03 46.35 52.65
C LYS A 428 -18.61 46.42 52.04
N SER A 429 -18.71 46.74 50.73
CA SER A 429 -17.84 47.54 49.86
C SER A 429 -16.63 46.90 49.18
N GLU A 430 -16.69 46.89 47.84
CA GLU A 430 -15.57 47.17 46.90
C GLU A 430 -14.74 48.40 47.36
N PRO A 431 -13.51 48.73 46.86
CA PRO A 431 -12.98 48.43 45.52
C PRO A 431 -11.45 48.18 45.41
N SER A 432 -11.01 47.96 44.15
CA SER A 432 -9.78 48.41 43.49
C SER A 432 -8.44 48.46 44.25
N ALA A 433 -7.40 47.84 43.71
CA ALA A 433 -6.33 48.59 43.03
C ALA A 433 -5.23 47.68 42.44
N ALA A 434 -4.80 48.10 41.24
CA ALA A 434 -3.53 47.82 40.56
C ALA A 434 -2.32 48.25 41.42
N PRO A 435 -1.03 48.14 40.98
CA PRO A 435 -0.45 48.82 39.79
C PRO A 435 0.68 48.00 39.12
N ALA A 436 1.45 48.43 38.10
CA ALA A 436 1.36 49.36 36.97
C ALA A 436 2.73 49.34 36.26
N ALA A 437 2.76 49.72 34.97
CA ALA A 437 3.76 50.56 34.28
C ALA A 437 3.40 50.52 32.76
N ALA A 438 2.66 51.49 32.21
CA ALA A 438 3.04 52.82 31.68
C ALA A 438 4.05 52.71 30.50
N ALA A 439 3.70 52.92 29.21
CA ALA A 439 3.09 54.04 28.46
C ALA A 439 4.17 54.92 27.76
N ASP A 440 4.09 55.11 26.44
CA ASP A 440 3.75 56.40 25.79
C ASP A 440 3.76 56.31 24.24
N ASP A 441 3.06 57.27 23.64
CA ASP A 441 2.46 57.42 22.29
C ASP A 441 3.40 57.78 21.11
N GLY A 442 2.86 57.59 19.89
CA GLY A 442 3.31 58.29 18.67
C GLY A 442 2.75 57.72 17.36
N ALA A 443 1.85 58.44 16.68
CA ALA A 443 1.50 58.26 15.26
C ALA A 443 2.20 59.34 14.41
N PRO A 444 2.23 59.34 13.05
CA PRO A 444 1.80 58.34 12.04
C PRO A 444 2.89 58.05 10.96
N ALA A 445 2.81 56.93 10.20
CA ALA A 445 3.29 56.82 8.79
C ALA A 445 3.16 55.38 8.21
N ALA A 446 2.67 55.34 6.96
CA ALA A 446 2.95 54.44 5.84
C ALA A 446 3.16 52.92 6.02
N ASP A 447 2.32 52.17 5.29
CA ASP A 447 2.58 50.94 4.52
C ASP A 447 3.30 49.74 5.18
N GLU A 448 2.58 48.62 5.35
CA GLU A 448 2.73 47.41 4.50
C GLU A 448 2.06 46.15 5.13
N GLU A 449 1.35 45.43 4.26
CA GLU A 449 1.11 43.98 4.26
C GLU A 449 0.45 43.28 5.46
N SER A 450 -0.88 43.11 5.39
CA SER A 450 -1.56 41.96 6.01
C SER A 450 -1.55 40.76 5.04
N LYS A 451 -0.74 39.76 5.38
CA LYS A 451 -0.67 38.44 4.75
C LYS A 451 -2.02 37.71 4.75
N GLY A 452 -2.36 37.09 3.60
CA GLY A 452 -2.93 35.73 3.62
C GLY A 452 -4.32 35.47 3.02
N ALA A 453 -4.96 36.39 2.30
CA ALA A 453 -6.16 36.05 1.54
C ALA A 453 -5.77 35.46 0.17
N LYS A 454 -6.15 34.20 -0.11
CA LYS A 454 -6.04 33.60 -1.45
C LYS A 454 -6.79 34.49 -2.46
N PRO A 455 -6.27 34.71 -3.68
CA PRO A 455 -7.00 35.47 -4.69
C PRO A 455 -8.32 34.75 -5.02
N ILE A 456 -9.42 35.49 -5.06
CA ILE A 456 -10.74 35.00 -5.43
C ILE A 456 -10.74 34.85 -6.96
N LEU A 457 -10.32 33.69 -7.45
CA LEU A 457 -10.43 33.38 -8.88
C LEU A 457 -11.88 33.00 -9.20
N ASN A 458 -12.45 33.57 -10.27
CA ASN A 458 -13.72 33.18 -10.90
C ASN A 458 -14.96 33.08 -9.98
N GLY A 459 -15.01 33.85 -8.90
CA GLY A 459 -16.04 33.79 -7.87
C GLY A 459 -16.55 35.15 -7.41
N GLY A 460 -17.40 35.17 -6.38
CA GLY A 460 -18.01 36.39 -5.85
C GLY A 460 -18.07 36.42 -4.33
N ILE A 461 -18.35 37.60 -3.77
CA ILE A 461 -18.59 37.81 -2.35
C ILE A 461 -20.04 38.30 -2.18
N THR A 462 -20.75 37.72 -1.22
CA THR A 462 -22.08 38.16 -0.78
C THR A 462 -22.02 38.53 0.71
N ASP A 463 -23.10 39.10 1.24
CA ASP A 463 -23.21 39.40 2.68
C ASP A 463 -23.22 38.13 3.57
N LYS A 464 -23.58 36.97 3.00
CA LYS A 464 -23.76 35.71 3.74
C LYS A 464 -22.60 34.73 3.57
N TYR A 465 -21.92 34.76 2.43
CA TYR A 465 -20.86 33.82 2.07
C TYR A 465 -20.01 34.37 0.93
N ARG A 466 -18.79 33.84 0.78
CA ARG A 466 -17.98 34.03 -0.44
C ARG A 466 -17.88 32.72 -1.21
N TRP A 467 -17.62 32.78 -2.50
CA TRP A 467 -17.56 31.58 -3.32
C TRP A 467 -16.56 31.71 -4.47
N THR A 468 -16.13 30.57 -5.00
CA THR A 468 -15.28 30.41 -6.19
C THR A 468 -15.78 29.22 -6.98
N GLN A 469 -15.40 29.08 -8.24
CA GLN A 469 -15.83 27.96 -9.07
C GLN A 469 -14.78 27.58 -10.12
N THR A 470 -14.86 26.32 -10.53
CA THR A 470 -14.31 25.83 -11.79
C THR A 470 -15.46 25.49 -12.75
N LEU A 471 -15.15 24.93 -13.92
CA LEU A 471 -16.17 24.35 -14.80
C LEU A 471 -16.93 23.19 -14.13
N SER A 472 -16.29 22.47 -13.20
CA SER A 472 -16.80 21.23 -12.64
C SER A 472 -17.43 21.37 -11.24
N ASP A 473 -17.04 22.38 -10.48
CA ASP A 473 -17.45 22.56 -9.09
C ASP A 473 -17.62 24.03 -8.70
N VAL A 474 -18.35 24.26 -7.60
CA VAL A 474 -18.52 25.54 -6.92
C VAL A 474 -18.12 25.34 -5.46
N THR A 475 -17.19 26.15 -4.96
CA THR A 475 -16.81 26.14 -3.54
C THR A 475 -17.37 27.37 -2.83
N VAL A 476 -18.12 27.16 -1.76
CA VAL A 476 -18.81 28.17 -0.96
C VAL A 476 -18.20 28.21 0.43
N PHE A 477 -17.90 29.40 0.93
CA PHE A 477 -17.29 29.64 2.23
C PHE A 477 -18.24 30.51 3.07
N VAL A 478 -18.82 29.93 4.12
CA VAL A 478 -19.77 30.57 5.03
C VAL A 478 -19.07 30.88 6.36
N PRO A 479 -18.89 32.16 6.74
CA PRO A 479 -18.27 32.51 8.01
C PRO A 479 -19.14 32.07 9.20
N VAL A 480 -18.52 31.53 10.25
CA VAL A 480 -19.20 31.13 11.50
C VAL A 480 -18.42 31.62 12.73
N PRO A 481 -19.08 31.85 13.88
CA PRO A 481 -18.41 32.24 15.12
C PRO A 481 -17.26 31.30 15.50
N GLU A 482 -16.21 31.88 16.07
CA GLU A 482 -15.02 31.14 16.48
C GLU A 482 -15.34 30.04 17.51
N GLY A 483 -14.78 28.85 17.28
CA GLY A 483 -15.00 27.68 18.14
C GLY A 483 -16.19 26.81 17.72
N THR A 484 -16.83 27.11 16.58
CA THR A 484 -17.94 26.33 16.04
C THR A 484 -17.49 24.90 15.71
N ARG A 485 -18.16 23.91 16.32
CA ARG A 485 -17.91 22.48 16.06
C ARG A 485 -18.94 21.92 15.08
N ALA A 486 -18.51 21.01 14.20
CA ALA A 486 -19.37 20.38 13.19
C ALA A 486 -20.69 19.80 13.74
N LYS A 487 -20.71 19.33 15.01
CA LYS A 487 -21.93 18.78 15.65
C LYS A 487 -23.04 19.81 15.87
N GLN A 488 -22.70 21.10 15.92
CA GLN A 488 -23.63 22.21 16.16
C GLN A 488 -24.30 22.70 14.86
N LEU A 489 -23.81 22.28 13.70
CA LEU A 489 -24.27 22.71 12.38
C LEU A 489 -25.31 21.75 11.79
N ALA A 490 -26.24 22.30 11.03
CA ALA A 490 -27.17 21.62 10.15
C ALA A 490 -26.86 22.06 8.72
N VAL A 491 -26.24 21.16 7.94
CA VAL A 491 -25.90 21.38 6.53
C VAL A 491 -26.68 20.37 5.70
N CYS A 492 -27.54 20.86 4.81
CA CYS A 492 -28.32 20.05 3.89
C CYS A 492 -28.03 20.53 2.46
N ILE A 493 -27.51 19.62 1.65
CA ILE A 493 -27.21 19.84 0.23
C ILE A 493 -28.10 18.88 -0.54
N GLU A 494 -29.06 19.41 -1.30
CA GLU A 494 -29.91 18.63 -2.19
C GLU A 494 -29.62 19.00 -3.65
N GLN A 495 -30.28 18.31 -4.60
CA GLN A 495 -30.00 18.50 -6.03
C GLN A 495 -30.23 19.95 -6.51
N ARG A 496 -31.10 20.71 -5.84
CA ARG A 496 -31.44 22.10 -6.19
C ARG A 496 -31.54 23.05 -4.99
N SER A 497 -31.24 22.60 -3.78
CA SER A 497 -31.38 23.44 -2.58
C SER A 497 -30.11 23.37 -1.74
N LEU A 498 -29.78 24.48 -1.10
CA LEU A 498 -28.68 24.55 -0.15
C LEU A 498 -29.16 25.21 1.14
N ARG A 499 -28.95 24.50 2.26
CA ARG A 499 -29.20 25.02 3.60
C ARG A 499 -28.00 24.83 4.51
N VAL A 500 -27.56 25.91 5.15
CA VAL A 500 -26.45 25.95 6.11
C VAL A 500 -26.87 26.78 7.31
N GLY A 501 -26.79 26.22 8.52
CA GLY A 501 -27.07 26.96 9.75
C GLY A 501 -26.76 26.18 11.02
N PHE A 502 -27.13 26.74 12.16
CA PHE A 502 -27.03 26.05 13.45
C PHE A 502 -28.27 25.19 13.72
N LYS A 503 -28.09 24.05 14.39
CA LYS A 503 -29.21 23.19 14.79
C LYS A 503 -30.17 23.95 15.72
N GLY A 504 -31.42 24.11 15.30
CA GLY A 504 -32.46 24.78 16.08
C GLY A 504 -32.46 26.31 15.98
N GLN A 505 -31.68 26.89 15.06
CA GLN A 505 -31.70 28.33 14.77
C GLN A 505 -32.07 28.58 13.29
N PRO A 506 -32.46 29.81 12.92
CA PRO A 506 -32.64 30.19 11.53
C PRO A 506 -31.39 29.91 10.69
N PRO A 507 -31.54 29.39 9.46
CA PRO A 507 -30.39 29.10 8.60
C PRO A 507 -29.67 30.38 8.17
N ILE A 508 -28.34 30.31 8.10
CA ILE A 508 -27.46 31.39 7.63
C ILE A 508 -27.56 31.51 6.10
N VAL A 509 -27.60 30.36 5.42
CA VAL A 509 -27.81 30.23 3.98
C VAL A 509 -28.99 29.29 3.78
N ASP A 510 -30.02 29.73 3.05
CA ASP A 510 -31.17 28.91 2.66
C ASP A 510 -31.68 29.44 1.32
N GLY A 511 -31.67 28.61 0.29
CA GLY A 511 -32.12 29.02 -1.04
C GLY A 511 -32.01 27.94 -2.11
N GLU A 512 -32.59 28.24 -3.27
CA GLU A 512 -32.50 27.42 -4.47
C GLU A 512 -31.16 27.66 -5.18
N LEU A 513 -30.46 26.59 -5.55
CA LEU A 513 -29.19 26.64 -6.29
C LEU A 513 -29.43 27.09 -7.73
N HIS A 514 -28.49 27.87 -8.28
CA HIS A 514 -28.52 28.34 -9.66
C HIS A 514 -28.71 27.21 -10.69
N ALA A 515 -28.04 26.07 -10.49
CA ALA A 515 -28.23 24.87 -11.30
C ALA A 515 -28.12 23.59 -10.46
N LYS A 516 -28.40 22.44 -11.11
CA LYS A 516 -28.40 21.13 -10.43
C LYS A 516 -27.00 20.69 -10.01
N VAL A 517 -26.90 20.12 -8.81
CA VAL A 517 -25.66 19.52 -8.27
C VAL A 517 -25.81 18.01 -8.04
N LYS A 518 -24.69 17.29 -8.04
CA LYS A 518 -24.64 15.87 -7.65
C LYS A 518 -24.55 15.79 -6.12
N ALA A 519 -25.71 15.77 -5.45
CA ALA A 519 -25.78 15.85 -3.99
C ALA A 519 -24.89 14.81 -3.27
N ASP A 520 -24.83 13.58 -3.79
CA ASP A 520 -24.01 12.48 -3.22
C ASP A 520 -22.50 12.72 -3.33
N ASP A 521 -22.06 13.55 -4.28
CA ASP A 521 -20.65 13.88 -4.51
C ASP A 521 -20.25 15.24 -3.90
N CYS A 522 -21.20 15.97 -3.28
CA CYS A 522 -20.93 17.22 -2.60
C CYS A 522 -20.34 16.98 -1.20
N LEU A 523 -19.42 17.83 -0.78
CA LEU A 523 -18.71 17.71 0.50
C LEU A 523 -18.80 19.02 1.28
N TRP A 524 -18.75 18.94 2.61
CA TRP A 524 -18.60 20.12 3.46
C TRP A 524 -17.65 19.84 4.63
N THR A 525 -16.91 20.86 5.04
CA THR A 525 -15.95 20.82 6.15
C THR A 525 -16.02 22.12 6.96
N VAL A 526 -15.55 22.07 8.21
CA VAL A 526 -15.33 23.27 9.03
C VAL A 526 -13.83 23.57 9.02
N GLU A 527 -13.45 24.75 8.56
CA GLU A 527 -12.07 25.23 8.50
C GLU A 527 -11.79 26.16 9.70
N ASP A 528 -10.71 25.87 10.43
CA ASP A 528 -10.20 26.64 11.59
C ASP A 528 -11.22 26.97 12.70
N ASN A 529 -12.33 26.21 12.78
CA ASN A 529 -13.48 26.47 13.64
C ASN A 529 -14.09 27.88 13.48
N ARG A 530 -13.89 28.52 12.33
CA ARG A 530 -14.34 29.90 12.01
C ARG A 530 -15.06 30.00 10.66
N GLU A 531 -15.07 28.93 9.87
CA GLU A 531 -15.70 28.92 8.55
C GLU A 531 -16.22 27.54 8.15
N VAL A 532 -17.32 27.50 7.41
CA VAL A 532 -17.84 26.30 6.76
C VAL A 532 -17.52 26.37 5.28
N SER A 533 -16.76 25.40 4.78
CA SER A 533 -16.35 25.26 3.38
C SER A 533 -17.18 24.15 2.74
N LEU A 534 -17.92 24.46 1.66
CA LEU A 534 -18.77 23.53 0.93
C LEU A 534 -18.31 23.41 -0.51
N THR A 535 -18.06 22.19 -0.99
CA THR A 535 -17.74 21.91 -2.40
C THR A 535 -18.94 21.25 -3.06
N LEU A 536 -19.56 21.97 -3.99
CA LEU A 536 -20.74 21.57 -4.75
C LEU A 536 -20.34 21.08 -6.15
N GLN A 537 -20.60 19.81 -6.45
CA GLN A 537 -20.29 19.26 -7.77
C GLN A 537 -21.42 19.52 -8.77
N LYS A 538 -21.13 20.23 -9.86
CA LYS A 538 -22.12 20.54 -10.90
C LYS A 538 -22.55 19.28 -11.65
N VAL A 539 -23.83 19.17 -12.00
CA VAL A 539 -24.30 18.14 -12.94
C VAL A 539 -23.83 18.47 -14.35
N ASN A 540 -23.90 19.75 -14.73
CA ASN A 540 -23.40 20.27 -16.00
C ASN A 540 -21.99 20.83 -15.80
N GLY A 541 -20.98 20.01 -16.10
CA GLY A 541 -19.55 20.35 -15.88
C GLY A 541 -18.94 21.30 -16.93
N MET A 542 -19.76 21.99 -17.73
CA MET A 542 -19.32 22.95 -18.75
C MET A 542 -20.02 24.31 -18.61
N GLU A 543 -20.59 24.60 -17.43
CA GLU A 543 -21.41 25.79 -17.18
C GLU A 543 -20.81 26.68 -16.10
N TRP A 544 -20.60 27.95 -16.43
CA TRP A 544 -20.22 28.99 -15.46
C TRP A 544 -21.46 29.52 -14.78
N TRP A 545 -21.47 29.46 -13.44
CA TRP A 545 -22.58 29.97 -12.66
C TRP A 545 -22.43 31.48 -12.50
N LYS A 546 -23.53 32.21 -12.61
CA LYS A 546 -23.55 33.65 -12.35
C LYS A 546 -23.67 33.95 -10.86
N CYS A 547 -24.30 33.06 -10.11
CA CYS A 547 -24.50 33.13 -8.66
C CYS A 547 -24.60 31.71 -8.09
N VAL A 548 -24.50 31.56 -6.76
CA VAL A 548 -24.69 30.24 -6.12
C VAL A 548 -26.18 29.99 -5.85
N LEU A 549 -26.87 30.99 -5.30
CA LEU A 549 -28.31 30.95 -5.08
C LEU A 549 -29.06 31.88 -6.04
N VAL A 550 -30.24 31.44 -6.48
CA VAL A 550 -31.13 32.25 -7.32
C VAL A 550 -31.54 33.51 -6.55
N GLY A 551 -31.28 34.68 -7.13
CA GLY A 551 -31.57 35.99 -6.54
C GLY A 551 -30.37 36.69 -5.86
N ASP A 552 -29.23 36.00 -5.71
CA ASP A 552 -27.99 36.63 -5.22
C ASP A 552 -27.28 37.42 -6.33
N PRO A 553 -26.38 38.37 -5.97
CA PRO A 553 -25.64 39.18 -6.94
C PRO A 553 -24.92 38.33 -7.99
N GLU A 554 -25.14 38.66 -9.26
CA GLU A 554 -24.57 37.94 -10.39
C GLU A 554 -23.18 38.47 -10.76
N ILE A 555 -22.25 37.55 -11.02
CA ILE A 555 -20.95 37.85 -11.61
C ILE A 555 -21.05 37.89 -13.14
N ASP A 556 -20.22 38.71 -13.77
CA ASP A 556 -20.08 38.74 -15.22
C ASP A 556 -19.26 37.52 -15.70
N THR A 557 -19.96 36.49 -16.16
CA THR A 557 -19.35 35.24 -16.63
C THR A 557 -18.52 35.39 -17.91
N GLN A 558 -18.55 36.55 -18.58
CA GLN A 558 -17.71 36.82 -19.77
C GLN A 558 -16.28 37.23 -19.41
N LYS A 559 -16.03 37.63 -18.15
CA LYS A 559 -14.70 38.03 -17.63
C LYS A 559 -14.03 36.94 -16.80
N VAL A 560 -14.64 35.76 -16.73
CA VAL A 560 -14.10 34.59 -16.05
C VAL A 560 -12.87 34.12 -16.82
N GLU A 561 -11.73 34.05 -16.15
CA GLU A 561 -10.53 33.47 -16.74
C GLU A 561 -10.68 31.96 -16.72
N PRO A 562 -10.87 31.28 -17.87
CA PRO A 562 -10.93 29.83 -17.86
C PRO A 562 -9.59 29.32 -17.30
N GLU A 563 -9.66 28.44 -16.29
CA GLU A 563 -8.47 27.66 -15.94
C GLU A 563 -7.93 27.08 -17.23
N ASN A 564 -6.63 27.28 -17.52
CA ASN A 564 -5.94 26.84 -18.73
C ASN A 564 -6.50 25.49 -19.18
N SER A 565 -7.46 25.55 -20.10
CA SER A 565 -8.36 24.43 -20.32
C SER A 565 -7.54 23.42 -21.07
N ASN A 566 -7.17 22.33 -20.38
CA ASN A 566 -6.45 21.29 -21.04
C ASN A 566 -7.37 20.75 -22.13
N LEU A 567 -6.89 20.81 -23.37
CA LEU A 567 -7.45 20.15 -24.55
C LEU A 567 -7.81 18.65 -24.35
N SER A 568 -7.50 18.07 -23.19
CA SER A 568 -7.89 16.72 -22.77
C SER A 568 -9.35 16.54 -22.43
N ASP A 569 -10.10 17.62 -22.17
CA ASP A 569 -11.47 17.53 -21.64
C ASP A 569 -12.52 17.58 -22.76
N LEU A 570 -12.08 17.82 -24.00
CA LEU A 570 -12.89 17.75 -25.21
C LEU A 570 -12.79 16.36 -25.84
N ASP A 571 -13.91 15.87 -26.37
CA ASP A 571 -13.95 14.67 -27.19
C ASP A 571 -13.12 14.86 -28.48
N GLY A 572 -12.60 13.75 -29.04
CA GLY A 572 -11.52 13.78 -30.01
C GLY A 572 -11.80 14.57 -31.30
N GLU A 573 -13.06 14.66 -31.72
CA GLU A 573 -13.49 15.37 -32.93
C GLU A 573 -13.60 16.89 -32.71
N THR A 574 -14.24 17.30 -31.60
CA THR A 574 -14.31 18.70 -31.18
C THR A 574 -12.91 19.26 -30.90
N ARG A 575 -12.04 18.46 -30.28
CA ARG A 575 -10.66 18.83 -29.99
C ARG A 575 -9.85 19.16 -31.26
N GLN A 576 -9.91 18.32 -32.28
CA GLN A 576 -9.20 18.58 -33.54
C GLN A 576 -9.68 19.87 -34.22
N THR A 577 -10.98 20.15 -34.12
CA THR A 577 -11.59 21.37 -34.67
C THR A 577 -11.12 22.61 -33.90
N VAL A 578 -11.08 22.55 -32.58
CA VAL A 578 -10.62 23.65 -31.72
C VAL A 578 -9.11 23.87 -31.84
N GLU A 579 -8.29 22.81 -31.89
CA GLU A 579 -6.84 22.91 -32.12
C GLU A 579 -6.54 23.56 -33.48
N LYS A 580 -7.27 23.16 -34.53
CA LYS A 580 -7.17 23.78 -35.85
C LYS A 580 -7.56 25.26 -35.81
N MET A 581 -8.66 25.60 -35.14
CA MET A 581 -9.13 26.98 -35.02
C MET A 581 -8.14 27.86 -34.25
N MET A 582 -7.58 27.36 -33.13
CA MET A 582 -6.57 28.07 -32.34
C MET A 582 -5.25 28.25 -33.10
N TYR A 583 -4.85 27.24 -33.88
CA TYR A 583 -3.67 27.33 -34.75
C TYR A 583 -3.89 28.40 -35.83
N ASP A 584 -5.00 28.35 -36.55
CA ASP A 584 -5.31 29.31 -37.61
C ASP A 584 -5.45 30.75 -37.09
N GLN A 585 -6.02 30.92 -35.90
CA GLN A 585 -6.15 32.24 -35.27
C GLN A 585 -4.78 32.81 -34.85
N ARG A 586 -3.85 31.95 -34.40
CA ARG A 586 -2.47 32.33 -34.06
C ARG A 586 -1.66 32.65 -35.32
N GLN A 587 -1.80 31.87 -36.39
CA GLN A 587 -1.17 32.16 -37.68
C GLN A 587 -1.65 33.50 -38.25
N LYS A 588 -2.96 33.77 -38.22
CA LYS A 588 -3.53 35.07 -38.63
C LYS A 588 -3.01 36.26 -37.82
N GLN A 589 -2.88 36.12 -36.50
CA GLN A 589 -2.30 37.17 -35.65
C GLN A 589 -0.82 37.42 -35.95
N LEU A 590 -0.09 36.39 -36.39
CA LEU A 590 1.30 36.47 -36.79
C LEU A 590 1.50 36.83 -38.28
N GLY A 591 0.42 37.04 -39.04
CA GLY A 591 0.47 37.31 -40.48
C GLY A 591 0.97 36.12 -41.32
N LEU A 592 0.92 34.91 -40.78
CA LEU A 592 1.38 33.67 -41.40
C LEU A 592 0.19 32.89 -42.00
N PRO A 593 0.43 32.02 -43.00
CA PRO A 593 -0.63 31.26 -43.67
C PRO A 593 -1.33 30.28 -42.72
N THR A 594 -2.65 30.21 -42.86
CA THR A 594 -3.52 29.27 -42.13
C THR A 594 -3.29 27.82 -42.57
N SER A 595 -3.79 26.86 -41.80
CA SER A 595 -3.67 25.43 -42.11
C SER A 595 -4.25 25.03 -43.48
N GLU A 596 -5.29 25.70 -43.96
CA GLU A 596 -5.84 25.49 -45.30
C GLU A 596 -4.98 26.12 -46.41
N GLU A 597 -4.46 27.33 -46.18
CA GLU A 597 -3.56 27.99 -47.12
C GLU A 597 -2.24 27.24 -47.27
N GLN A 598 -1.71 26.71 -46.17
CA GLN A 598 -0.49 25.92 -46.15
C GLN A 598 -0.68 24.59 -46.89
N LYS A 599 -1.85 23.93 -46.73
CA LYS A 599 -2.21 22.75 -47.54
C LYS A 599 -2.32 23.06 -49.03
N LYS A 600 -2.88 24.21 -49.40
CA LYS A 600 -2.95 24.64 -50.80
C LYS A 600 -1.56 24.91 -51.37
N GLN A 601 -0.68 25.56 -50.61
CA GLN A 601 0.71 25.81 -50.98
C GLN A 601 1.50 24.50 -51.13
N ASP A 602 1.33 23.54 -50.21
CA ASP A 602 1.98 22.24 -50.28
C ASP A 602 1.49 21.40 -51.47
N MET A 603 0.19 21.43 -51.77
CA MET A 603 -0.35 20.77 -52.95
C MET A 603 0.17 21.41 -54.24
N LEU A 604 0.22 22.75 -54.30
CA LEU A 604 0.75 23.47 -55.44
C LEU A 604 2.25 23.21 -55.64
N ALA A 605 3.03 23.19 -54.56
CA ALA A 605 4.46 22.87 -54.60
C ALA A 605 4.72 21.45 -55.09
N LYS A 606 3.92 20.47 -54.63
CA LYS A 606 3.98 19.10 -55.15
C LYS A 606 3.59 19.00 -56.62
N PHE A 607 2.58 19.77 -57.04
CA PHE A 607 2.13 19.82 -58.43
C PHE A 607 3.19 20.44 -59.36
N MET A 608 3.81 21.55 -58.94
CA MET A 608 4.92 22.19 -59.66
C MET A 608 6.15 21.28 -59.76
N ALA A 609 6.45 20.51 -58.71
CA ALA A 609 7.54 19.53 -58.73
C ALA A 609 7.29 18.34 -59.67
N GLN A 610 6.02 18.01 -59.92
CA GLN A 610 5.61 16.93 -60.84
C GLN A 610 5.47 17.40 -62.29
N HIS A 611 5.34 18.71 -62.53
CA HIS A 611 5.16 19.31 -63.85
C HIS A 611 6.13 20.49 -64.10
N PRO A 612 7.44 20.22 -64.18
CA PRO A 612 8.47 21.26 -64.38
C PRO A 612 8.38 21.99 -65.72
N GLU A 613 7.64 21.45 -66.69
CA GLU A 613 7.38 22.04 -68.01
C GLU A 613 6.33 23.18 -68.02
N MET A 614 5.59 23.39 -66.92
CA MET A 614 4.59 24.46 -66.81
C MET A 614 5.15 25.72 -66.14
N ASP A 615 5.01 26.88 -66.80
CA ASP A 615 5.43 28.18 -66.28
C ASP A 615 4.30 28.85 -65.47
N PHE A 616 4.50 28.98 -64.16
CA PHE A 616 3.53 29.58 -63.23
C PHE A 616 3.77 31.07 -62.96
N SER A 617 4.70 31.72 -63.66
CA SER A 617 5.07 33.13 -63.46
C SER A 617 3.90 34.12 -63.65
N ASN A 618 2.88 33.75 -64.42
CA ASN A 618 1.68 34.56 -64.68
C ASN A 618 0.39 34.03 -64.01
N ALA A 619 0.48 33.02 -63.14
CA ALA A 619 -0.69 32.45 -62.49
C ALA A 619 -1.20 33.36 -61.36
N LYS A 620 -2.44 33.90 -61.50
CA LYS A 620 -3.13 34.55 -60.39
C LYS A 620 -3.66 33.48 -59.43
N ILE A 621 -2.95 33.29 -58.33
CA ILE A 621 -3.34 32.40 -57.24
C ILE A 621 -4.20 33.22 -56.28
N CYS A 622 -5.51 32.95 -56.25
CA CYS A 622 -6.46 33.54 -55.30
C CYS A 622 -6.68 32.63 -54.09
#